data_AF-A0A5J5EFW1-F1
#
_entry.id   AF-A0A5J5EFW1-F1
#
_cell.length_a   1.000
_cell.length_b   1.000
_cell.length_c   1.000
_cell.angle_alpha   90.00
_cell.angle_beta   90.00
_cell.angle_gamma   90.00
#
_symmetry.space_group_name_H-M   'P 1'
#
loop_
_entity.id
_entity.type
_entity.pdbx_description
1 polymer ?
#
loop_
_entity_poly.entity_id
_entity_poly.type
_entity_poly.pdbx_seq_one_letter_code
_entity_poly.pdbx_strand_id
1 'polypeptide(L)'
;MPETPLSIRNLKRVCREIMLDAAALDTPPSFQHKLKAGHKGGLVQSQAGARAFADLVATKAAEKSRQQRSRSSLQKGGVLYAENARNMVKRREEEEVKKAEAALCRAQTAQKRAQKAAHKPFLDAVKKKQKEIKARYSKRTRNWTPVPKREMEWKVIMSELRMVARAGWREKRPRGVYPLW
;
A
#
# COMPACT_ATOMS: atom_id res chain seq x y z
N MET A 1 13.38 5.76 -18.69
CA MET A 1 14.52 6.33 -17.95
C MET A 1 15.06 5.27 -17.01
N PRO A 2 16.33 4.86 -17.09
CA PRO A 2 16.89 3.91 -16.13
C PRO A 2 16.96 4.58 -14.75
N GLU A 3 16.25 4.00 -13.76
CA GLU A 3 16.32 4.46 -12.37
C GLU A 3 17.70 4.13 -11.79
N THR A 4 18.44 5.16 -11.36
CA THR A 4 19.70 4.97 -10.65
C THR A 4 19.42 4.41 -9.25
N PRO A 5 20.10 3.33 -8.82
CA PRO A 5 19.80 2.72 -7.53
C PRO A 5 20.18 3.66 -6.38
N LEU A 6 19.18 4.11 -5.63
CA LEU A 6 19.31 5.06 -4.51
C LEU A 6 20.10 4.51 -3.30
N SER A 7 20.40 3.21 -3.25
CA SER A 7 21.14 2.59 -2.14
C SER A 7 22.06 1.47 -2.59
N ILE A 8 23.14 1.22 -1.84
CA ILE A 8 24.08 0.10 -2.08
C ILE A 8 23.33 -1.25 -2.13
N ARG A 9 22.27 -1.41 -1.32
CA ARG A 9 21.45 -2.62 -1.30
C ARG A 9 20.70 -2.81 -2.63
N ASN A 10 20.14 -1.74 -3.18
CA ASN A 10 19.47 -1.78 -4.48
C ASN A 10 20.48 -2.03 -5.60
N LEU A 11 21.66 -1.41 -5.54
CA LEU A 11 22.74 -1.65 -6.50
C LEU A 11 23.14 -3.14 -6.52
N LYS A 12 23.34 -3.77 -5.34
CA LYS A 12 23.62 -5.21 -5.24
C LYS A 12 22.49 -6.09 -5.83
N ARG A 13 21.25 -5.63 -5.77
CA ARG A 13 20.10 -6.35 -6.31
C ARG A 13 20.08 -6.26 -7.84
N VAL A 14 20.09 -5.04 -8.38
CA VAL A 14 20.08 -4.78 -9.82
C VAL A 14 21.24 -5.48 -10.51
N CYS A 15 22.44 -5.43 -9.91
CA CYS A 15 23.58 -6.12 -10.50
C CYS A 15 23.44 -7.64 -10.50
N ARG A 16 22.76 -8.24 -9.51
CA ARG A 16 22.48 -9.69 -9.52
C ARG A 16 21.49 -10.05 -10.62
N GLU A 17 20.47 -9.22 -10.81
CA GLU A 17 19.48 -9.39 -11.89
C GLU A 17 20.19 -9.33 -13.26
N ILE A 18 21.02 -8.31 -13.52
CA ILE A 18 21.81 -8.21 -14.77
C ILE A 18 22.73 -9.42 -14.98
N MET A 19 23.32 -9.97 -13.92
CA MET A 19 24.16 -11.16 -14.03
C MET A 19 23.37 -12.43 -14.37
N LEU A 20 22.15 -12.56 -13.85
CA LEU A 20 21.26 -13.67 -14.18
C LEU A 20 20.77 -13.55 -15.62
N ASP A 21 20.39 -12.34 -16.05
CA ASP A 21 19.96 -12.08 -17.42
C ASP A 21 21.08 -12.35 -18.44
N ALA A 22 22.31 -11.92 -18.13
CA ALA A 22 23.48 -12.19 -18.98
C ALA A 22 23.80 -13.69 -19.10
N ALA A 23 23.53 -14.47 -18.05
CA ALA A 23 23.67 -15.93 -18.07
C ALA A 23 22.56 -16.61 -18.87
N ALA A 24 21.32 -16.09 -18.81
CA ALA A 24 20.19 -16.61 -19.58
C ALA A 24 20.30 -16.32 -21.09
N LEU A 25 21.02 -15.26 -21.48
CA LEU A 25 21.24 -14.84 -22.87
C LEU A 25 22.42 -15.54 -23.56
N ASP A 26 23.01 -16.58 -22.95
CA ASP A 26 24.19 -17.31 -23.47
C ASP A 26 25.34 -16.38 -23.92
N THR A 27 25.55 -15.30 -23.16
CA THR A 27 26.57 -14.31 -23.51
C THR A 27 27.97 -14.91 -23.48
N PRO A 28 28.91 -14.46 -24.36
CA PRO A 28 30.26 -14.99 -24.42
C PRO A 28 30.97 -14.96 -23.05
N PRO A 29 31.73 -16.00 -22.68
CA PRO A 29 32.41 -16.05 -21.37
C PRO A 29 33.31 -14.85 -21.09
N SER A 30 33.93 -14.28 -22.14
CA SER A 30 34.76 -13.07 -22.04
C SER A 30 33.94 -11.84 -21.63
N PHE A 31 32.70 -11.72 -22.12
CA PHE A 31 31.79 -10.65 -21.73
C PHE A 31 31.32 -10.82 -20.29
N GLN A 32 30.94 -12.04 -19.89
CA GLN A 32 30.55 -12.35 -18.51
C GLN A 32 31.67 -12.04 -17.51
N HIS A 33 32.93 -12.32 -17.88
CA HIS A 33 34.08 -12.02 -17.03
C HIS A 33 34.28 -10.51 -16.85
N LYS A 34 34.20 -9.74 -17.94
CA LYS A 34 34.27 -8.27 -17.89
C LYS A 34 33.12 -7.68 -17.07
N LEU A 35 31.90 -8.20 -17.24
CA LEU A 35 30.73 -7.79 -16.48
C LEU A 35 30.89 -8.07 -14.98
N LYS A 36 31.40 -9.26 -14.61
CA LYS A 36 31.74 -9.62 -13.23
C LYS A 36 32.78 -8.68 -12.63
N ALA A 37 33.84 -8.38 -13.36
CA ALA A 37 34.91 -7.49 -12.92
C ALA A 37 34.40 -6.06 -12.72
N GLY A 38 33.68 -5.51 -13.70
CA GLY A 38 33.06 -4.19 -13.62
C GLY A 38 32.07 -4.08 -12.46
N HIS A 39 31.24 -5.11 -12.25
CA HIS A 39 30.31 -5.16 -11.12
C HIS A 39 31.03 -5.12 -9.77
N LYS A 40 32.04 -5.98 -9.58
CA LYS A 40 32.83 -6.01 -8.34
C LYS A 40 33.50 -4.66 -8.08
N GLY A 41 34.12 -4.08 -9.11
CA GLY A 41 34.75 -2.76 -9.02
C GLY A 41 33.76 -1.66 -8.62
N GLY A 42 32.62 -1.57 -9.32
CA GLY A 42 31.60 -0.56 -9.01
C GLY A 42 31.00 -0.73 -7.62
N LEU A 43 30.85 -1.97 -7.14
CA LEU A 43 30.34 -2.24 -5.80
C LEU A 43 31.35 -1.83 -4.71
N VAL A 44 32.64 -2.11 -4.91
CA VAL A 44 33.71 -1.69 -4.01
C VAL A 44 33.79 -0.16 -3.97
N GLN A 45 33.76 0.50 -5.12
CA GLN A 45 33.80 1.96 -5.21
C GLN A 45 32.59 2.60 -4.51
N SER A 46 31.40 2.04 -4.67
CA SER A 46 30.19 2.53 -3.99
C SER A 46 30.28 2.38 -2.46
N GLN A 47 30.84 1.28 -1.98
CA GLN A 47 31.07 1.08 -0.54
C GLN A 47 32.14 2.02 0.02
N ALA A 48 33.24 2.19 -0.71
CA ALA A 48 34.29 3.13 -0.36
C ALA A 48 33.76 4.58 -0.31
N GLY A 49 32.98 4.99 -1.31
CA GLY A 49 32.34 6.31 -1.35
C GLY A 49 31.38 6.54 -0.19
N ALA A 50 30.57 5.54 0.17
CA ALA A 50 29.69 5.66 1.34
C ALA A 50 30.45 5.76 2.66
N ARG A 51 31.57 5.05 2.82
CA ARG A 51 32.46 5.18 3.98
C ARG A 51 33.11 6.56 4.03
N ALA A 52 33.68 7.02 2.92
CA ALA A 52 34.28 8.35 2.82
C ALA A 52 33.28 9.47 3.13
N PHE A 53 32.03 9.33 2.68
CA PHE A 53 30.98 10.28 3.04
C PHE A 53 30.67 10.27 4.54
N ALA A 54 30.56 9.08 5.16
CA ALA A 54 30.37 8.97 6.60
C ALA A 54 31.55 9.59 7.38
N ASP A 55 32.78 9.35 6.92
CA ASP A 55 33.99 9.92 7.51
C ASP A 55 34.00 11.44 7.37
N LEU A 56 33.62 11.99 6.21
CA LEU A 56 33.49 13.45 6.00
C LEU A 56 32.46 14.08 6.93
N VAL A 57 31.33 13.40 7.17
CA VAL A 57 30.33 13.87 8.12
C VAL A 57 30.89 13.85 9.54
N ALA A 58 31.60 12.79 9.91
CA ALA A 58 32.22 12.65 11.22
C ALA A 58 33.34 13.70 11.45
N THR A 59 34.21 13.92 10.46
CA THR A 59 35.29 14.92 10.54
C THR A 59 34.72 16.32 10.59
N LYS A 60 33.70 16.65 9.80
CA LYS A 60 33.02 17.96 9.86
C LYS A 60 32.35 18.20 11.21
N ALA A 61 31.77 17.18 11.82
CA ALA A 61 31.21 17.28 13.18
C ALA A 61 32.31 17.47 14.23
N ALA A 62 33.41 16.72 14.12
CA ALA A 62 34.56 16.84 15.01
C ALA A 62 35.26 18.21 14.88
N GLU A 63 35.38 18.73 13.66
CA GLU A 63 35.94 20.06 13.39
C GLU A 63 35.07 21.16 13.97
N LYS A 64 33.75 21.10 13.78
CA LYS A 64 32.81 22.03 14.44
C LYS A 64 32.97 22.01 15.96
N SER A 65 33.11 20.82 16.56
CA SER A 65 33.34 20.67 18.00
C SER A 65 34.68 21.26 18.44
N ARG A 66 35.76 21.04 17.68
CA ARG A 66 37.08 21.66 17.92
C ARG A 66 37.04 23.18 17.81
N GLN A 67 36.40 23.73 16.78
CA GLN A 67 36.24 25.18 16.60
C GLN A 67 35.42 25.80 17.74
N GLN A 68 34.40 25.12 18.24
CA GLN A 68 33.65 25.58 19.42
C GLN A 68 34.52 25.58 20.68
N ARG A 69 35.34 24.55 20.88
CA ARG A 69 36.25 24.46 22.03
C ARG A 69 37.40 25.48 21.98
N SER A 70 37.98 25.75 20.81
CA SER A 70 39.02 26.77 20.66
C SER A 70 38.46 28.19 20.84
N ARG A 71 37.21 28.42 20.46
CA ARG A 71 36.51 29.68 20.72
C ARG A 71 36.09 29.81 22.19
N SER A 72 35.77 28.71 22.88
CA SER A 72 35.48 28.75 24.33
C SER A 72 36.73 28.89 25.21
N SER A 73 37.94 28.63 24.69
CA SER A 73 39.19 28.91 25.43
C SER A 73 39.56 30.40 25.54
N LEU A 74 38.75 31.31 25.00
CA LEU A 74 38.94 32.77 25.08
C LEU A 74 38.25 33.45 26.27
N GLN A 75 38.10 32.75 27.40
CA GLN A 75 37.64 33.37 28.65
C GLN A 75 38.69 33.30 29.76
N LYS A 76 39.94 33.65 29.44
CA LYS A 76 40.87 34.16 30.46
C LYS A 76 40.55 35.64 30.69
N GLY A 77 39.51 35.95 31.48
CA GLY A 77 39.23 37.34 31.90
C GLY A 77 37.78 37.83 31.97
N GLY A 78 36.77 36.98 31.79
CA GLY A 78 35.35 37.35 32.05
C GLY A 78 34.67 38.27 31.01
N VAL A 79 35.38 38.75 29.98
CA VAL A 79 34.79 39.63 28.96
C VAL A 79 34.18 38.83 27.81
N LEU A 80 32.90 39.04 27.52
CA LEU A 80 32.18 38.42 26.41
C LEU A 80 32.37 39.24 25.13
N TYR A 81 32.95 38.66 24.09
CA TYR A 81 33.05 39.31 22.78
C TYR A 81 31.66 39.54 22.17
N ALA A 82 31.47 40.68 21.48
CA ALA A 82 30.20 41.05 20.84
C ALA A 82 29.70 39.99 19.85
N GLU A 83 30.60 39.32 19.12
CA GLU A 83 30.26 38.21 18.23
C GLU A 83 29.65 37.03 18.99
N ASN A 84 30.20 36.68 20.16
CA ASN A 84 29.68 35.62 21.00
C ASN A 84 28.30 35.98 21.57
N ALA A 85 28.11 37.23 22.00
CA ALA A 85 26.81 37.73 22.45
C ALA A 85 25.75 37.63 21.33
N ARG A 86 26.08 38.05 20.11
CA ARG A 86 25.19 37.94 18.95
C ARG A 86 24.86 36.48 18.61
N ASN A 87 25.86 35.60 18.66
CA ASN A 87 25.67 34.17 18.41
C ASN A 87 24.78 33.50 19.48
N MET A 88 24.87 33.94 20.74
CA MET A 88 23.98 33.45 21.80
C MET A 88 22.52 33.86 21.55
N VAL A 89 22.28 35.10 21.10
CA VAL A 89 20.93 35.56 20.74
C VAL A 89 20.39 34.75 19.56
N LYS A 90 21.16 34.61 18.48
CA LYS A 90 20.76 33.80 17.31
C LYS A 90 20.42 32.35 17.69
N ARG A 91 21.22 31.72 18.57
CA ARG A 91 20.93 30.35 19.03
C ARG A 91 19.64 30.27 19.83
N ARG A 92 19.32 31.27 20.66
CA ARG A 92 18.04 31.33 21.38
C ARG A 92 16.86 31.47 20.42
N GLU A 93 16.97 32.38 19.45
CA GLU A 93 15.95 32.55 18.41
C GLU A 93 15.72 31.25 17.62
N GLU A 94 16.80 30.58 17.17
CA GLU A 94 16.71 29.29 16.48
C GLU A 94 16.06 28.19 17.34
N GLU A 95 16.36 28.17 18.64
CA GLU A 95 15.76 27.21 19.58
C GLU A 95 14.26 27.49 19.81
N GLU A 96 13.87 28.76 19.87
CA GLU A 96 12.46 29.17 19.98
C GLU A 96 11.67 28.83 18.72
N VAL A 97 12.24 29.09 17.54
CA VAL A 97 11.63 28.69 16.25
C VAL A 97 11.45 27.17 16.20
N LYS A 98 12.48 26.39 16.55
CA LYS A 98 12.37 24.92 16.59
C LYS A 98 11.30 24.43 17.57
N LYS A 99 11.15 25.08 18.73
CA LYS A 99 10.09 24.75 19.70
C LYS A 99 8.71 25.05 19.12
N ALA A 100 8.55 26.19 18.44
CA ALA A 100 7.30 26.57 17.79
C ALA A 100 6.92 25.59 16.66
N GLU A 101 7.88 25.23 15.81
CA GLU A 101 7.68 24.23 14.75
C GLU A 101 7.29 22.86 15.32
N ALA A 102 7.95 22.41 16.38
CA ALA A 102 7.60 21.16 17.07
C ALA A 102 6.18 21.21 17.66
N ALA A 103 5.78 22.34 18.24
CA ALA A 103 4.42 22.53 18.75
C ALA A 103 3.37 22.48 17.63
N LEU A 104 3.63 23.13 16.49
CA LEU A 104 2.75 23.07 15.32
C LEU A 104 2.62 21.64 14.77
N CYS A 105 3.73 20.92 14.65
CA CYS A 105 3.72 19.54 14.18
C CYS A 105 2.91 18.62 15.12
N ARG A 106 3.04 18.80 16.44
CA ARG A 106 2.23 18.09 17.43
C ARG A 106 0.74 18.43 17.30
N ALA A 107 0.39 19.70 17.16
CA ALA A 107 -0.99 20.15 16.98
C ALA A 107 -1.62 19.56 15.71
N GLN A 108 -0.92 19.61 14.57
CA GLN A 108 -1.39 19.01 13.32
C GLN A 108 -1.56 17.49 13.44
N THR A 109 -0.63 16.81 14.12
CA THR A 109 -0.72 15.37 14.35
C THR A 109 -1.91 15.02 15.24
N ALA A 110 -2.15 15.80 16.30
CA ALA A 110 -3.30 15.66 17.18
C ALA A 110 -4.61 15.86 16.42
N GLN A 111 -4.70 16.89 15.56
CA GLN A 111 -5.87 17.15 14.72
C GLN A 111 -6.14 15.99 13.76
N LYS A 112 -5.12 15.49 13.06
CA LYS A 112 -5.25 14.32 12.18
C LYS A 112 -5.71 13.07 12.93
N ARG A 113 -5.21 12.85 14.16
CA ARG A 113 -5.63 11.74 15.01
C ARG A 113 -7.08 11.89 15.46
N ALA A 114 -7.50 13.09 15.86
CA ALA A 114 -8.88 13.39 16.24
C ALA A 114 -9.85 13.16 15.08
N GLN A 115 -9.52 13.64 13.87
CA GLN A 115 -10.32 13.39 12.66
C GLN A 115 -10.44 11.89 12.35
N LYS A 116 -9.34 11.14 12.41
CA LYS A 116 -9.36 9.69 12.22
C LYS A 116 -10.20 8.98 13.29
N ALA A 117 -10.10 9.39 14.55
CA ALA A 117 -10.87 8.82 15.65
C ALA A 117 -12.37 9.10 15.48
N ALA A 118 -12.74 10.30 15.05
CA ALA A 118 -14.13 10.67 14.75
C ALA A 118 -14.72 9.86 13.58
N HIS A 119 -13.91 9.55 12.56
CA HIS A 119 -14.35 8.80 11.38
C HIS A 119 -14.33 7.27 11.57
N LYS A 120 -13.60 6.77 12.57
CA LYS A 120 -13.48 5.34 12.89
C LYS A 120 -14.81 4.63 13.18
N PRO A 121 -15.72 5.14 14.04
CA PRO A 121 -16.98 4.46 14.33
C PRO A 121 -17.87 4.29 13.10
N PHE A 122 -17.88 5.29 12.20
CA PHE A 122 -18.60 5.21 10.93
C PHE A 122 -18.03 4.08 10.05
N LEU A 123 -16.71 4.03 9.87
CA LEU A 123 -16.07 2.98 9.09
C LEU A 123 -16.30 1.57 9.68
N ASP A 124 -16.27 1.45 11.00
CA ASP A 124 -16.51 0.19 11.69
C ASP A 124 -17.97 -0.27 11.53
N ALA A 125 -18.92 0.66 11.57
CA ALA A 125 -20.34 0.38 11.28
C ALA A 125 -20.55 -0.09 9.83
N VAL A 126 -19.92 0.58 8.85
CA VAL A 126 -19.96 0.18 7.43
C VAL A 126 -19.37 -1.22 7.24
N LYS A 127 -18.21 -1.50 7.83
CA LYS A 127 -17.58 -2.83 7.77
C LYS A 127 -18.47 -3.91 8.38
N LYS A 128 -19.11 -3.62 9.53
CA LYS A 128 -20.04 -4.56 10.17
C LYS A 128 -21.22 -4.88 9.26
N LYS A 129 -21.82 -3.86 8.63
CA LYS A 129 -22.91 -4.04 7.65
C LYS A 129 -22.48 -4.85 6.43
N GLN A 130 -21.29 -4.58 5.89
CA GLN A 130 -20.76 -5.39 4.78
C GLN A 130 -20.55 -6.85 5.17
N LYS A 131 -20.05 -7.13 6.38
CA LYS A 131 -19.92 -8.50 6.89
C LYS A 131 -21.28 -9.19 7.04
N GLU A 132 -22.28 -8.48 7.59
CA GLU A 132 -23.65 -8.98 7.69
C GLU A 132 -24.24 -9.32 6.32
N ILE A 133 -24.06 -8.43 5.33
CA ILE A 133 -24.50 -8.64 3.95
C ILE A 133 -23.81 -9.88 3.35
N LYS A 134 -22.47 -9.97 3.44
CA LYS A 134 -21.72 -11.13 2.95
C LYS A 134 -22.15 -12.43 3.62
N ALA A 135 -22.38 -12.41 4.94
CA ALA A 135 -22.87 -13.57 5.68
C ALA A 135 -24.28 -13.98 5.24
N ARG A 136 -25.18 -13.02 4.96
CA ARG A 136 -26.50 -13.29 4.40
C ARG A 136 -26.41 -13.91 3.01
N TYR A 137 -25.56 -13.37 2.13
CA TYR A 137 -25.34 -13.95 0.80
C TYR A 137 -24.76 -15.37 0.90
N SER A 138 -23.78 -15.60 1.78
CA SER A 138 -23.19 -16.93 1.99
C SER A 138 -24.21 -17.95 2.55
N LYS A 139 -25.07 -17.54 3.49
CA LYS A 139 -26.17 -18.40 3.97
C LYS A 139 -27.20 -18.66 2.87
N ARG A 140 -27.51 -17.65 2.05
CA ARG A 140 -28.45 -17.77 0.92
C ARG A 140 -27.92 -18.70 -0.16
N THR A 141 -26.63 -18.65 -0.49
CA THR A 141 -26.01 -19.57 -1.46
C THR A 141 -25.85 -20.98 -0.91
N ARG A 142 -25.62 -21.13 0.40
CA ARG A 142 -25.52 -22.45 1.07
C ARG A 142 -26.86 -23.15 1.25
N ASN A 143 -27.93 -22.38 1.49
CA ASN A 143 -29.31 -22.87 1.59
C ASN A 143 -30.07 -22.79 0.26
N TRP A 144 -29.37 -22.47 -0.85
CA TRP A 144 -29.96 -22.52 -2.18
C TRP A 144 -30.06 -23.97 -2.60
N THR A 145 -31.24 -24.56 -2.41
CA THR A 145 -31.59 -25.78 -3.12
C THR A 145 -31.76 -25.42 -4.59
N PRO A 146 -31.08 -26.09 -5.53
CA PRO A 146 -31.44 -25.98 -6.93
C PRO A 146 -32.90 -26.42 -7.02
N VAL A 147 -33.80 -25.53 -7.41
CA VAL A 147 -35.15 -25.95 -7.82
C VAL A 147 -34.92 -26.94 -8.96
N PRO A 148 -35.37 -28.21 -8.86
CA PRO A 148 -35.20 -29.15 -9.94
C PRO A 148 -36.01 -28.62 -11.12
N LYS A 149 -35.33 -28.02 -12.10
CA LYS A 149 -35.93 -27.48 -13.33
C LYS A 149 -36.88 -28.48 -14.03
N ARG A 150 -36.68 -29.77 -13.79
CA ARG A 150 -37.44 -30.85 -14.43
C ARG A 150 -38.79 -31.18 -13.77
N GLU A 151 -39.07 -30.80 -12.52
CA GLU A 151 -40.35 -31.18 -11.89
C GLU A 151 -41.51 -30.23 -12.21
N MET A 152 -41.22 -28.96 -12.54
CA MET A 152 -42.27 -28.03 -12.98
C MET A 152 -42.70 -28.32 -14.41
N GLU A 153 -41.77 -28.66 -15.30
CA GLU A 153 -42.10 -28.96 -16.71
C GLU A 153 -43.03 -30.19 -16.81
N TRP A 154 -42.75 -31.29 -16.10
CA TRP A 154 -43.62 -32.46 -16.12
C TRP A 154 -44.98 -32.22 -15.48
N LYS A 155 -45.09 -31.43 -14.40
CA LYS A 155 -46.39 -31.11 -13.79
C LYS A 155 -47.25 -30.23 -14.69
N VAL A 156 -46.65 -29.26 -15.38
CA VAL A 156 -47.33 -28.40 -16.35
C VAL A 156 -47.77 -29.23 -17.55
N ILE A 157 -46.87 -29.99 -18.17
CA ILE A 157 -47.16 -30.89 -19.30
C ILE A 157 -48.26 -31.90 -18.92
N MET A 158 -48.17 -32.52 -17.74
CA MET A 158 -49.19 -33.47 -17.28
C MET A 158 -50.53 -32.82 -16.95
N SER A 159 -50.55 -31.55 -16.57
CA SER A 159 -51.79 -30.80 -16.36
C SER A 159 -52.46 -30.42 -17.67
N GLU A 160 -51.69 -30.03 -18.68
CA GLU A 160 -52.18 -29.75 -20.04
C GLU A 160 -52.71 -31.01 -20.71
N LEU A 161 -51.97 -32.12 -20.66
CA LEU A 161 -52.45 -33.43 -21.13
C LEU A 161 -53.75 -33.86 -20.44
N ARG A 162 -53.88 -33.60 -19.13
CA ARG A 162 -55.12 -33.87 -18.39
C ARG A 162 -56.28 -32.97 -18.85
N MET A 163 -56.02 -31.71 -19.20
CA MET A 163 -57.05 -30.80 -19.73
C MET A 163 -57.48 -31.21 -21.14
N VAL A 164 -56.54 -31.55 -22.02
CA VAL A 164 -56.84 -32.04 -23.38
C VAL A 164 -57.64 -33.33 -23.34
N ALA A 165 -57.27 -34.28 -22.46
CA ALA A 165 -58.06 -35.50 -22.27
C ALA A 165 -59.49 -35.21 -21.77
N ARG A 166 -59.67 -34.23 -20.89
CA ARG A 166 -61.01 -33.81 -20.42
C ARG A 166 -61.83 -33.10 -21.51
N ALA A 167 -61.18 -32.30 -22.36
CA ALA A 167 -61.84 -31.60 -23.46
C ALA A 167 -62.25 -32.58 -24.58
N GLY A 168 -61.36 -33.50 -24.97
CA GLY A 168 -61.64 -34.53 -25.97
C GLY A 168 -62.71 -35.55 -25.55
N TRP A 169 -62.96 -35.71 -24.24
CA TRP A 169 -64.07 -36.52 -23.72
C TRP A 169 -65.41 -35.76 -23.65
N ARG A 170 -65.42 -34.42 -23.76
CA ARG A 170 -66.66 -33.62 -23.75
C ARG A 170 -67.30 -33.41 -25.12
N GLU A 171 -66.60 -33.73 -26.21
CA GLU A 171 -67.03 -33.39 -27.57
C GLU A 171 -67.63 -34.58 -28.37
N LYS A 172 -68.03 -35.65 -27.68
CA LYS A 172 -68.83 -36.74 -28.26
C LYS A 172 -69.95 -37.20 -27.35
N ARG A 173 -70.99 -36.36 -27.16
CA ARG A 173 -72.36 -36.83 -26.91
C ARG A 173 -73.36 -35.93 -27.64
N PRO A 174 -74.06 -36.41 -28.68
CA PRO A 174 -75.08 -35.65 -29.38
C PRO A 174 -76.40 -35.74 -28.61
N ARG A 175 -76.93 -34.60 -28.16
CA ARG A 175 -78.32 -34.40 -27.71
C ARG A 175 -78.62 -32.94 -27.97
N GLY A 176 -79.63 -32.53 -28.71
CA GLY A 176 -80.95 -33.13 -28.89
C GLY A 176 -81.89 -31.93 -28.83
N VAL A 177 -82.48 -31.61 -29.98
CA VAL A 177 -83.46 -30.54 -30.19
C VAL A 177 -84.64 -30.73 -29.24
N TYR A 178 -85.07 -29.66 -28.57
CA TYR A 178 -86.44 -29.55 -28.06
C TYR A 178 -86.97 -28.13 -28.32
N PRO A 179 -88.15 -27.99 -28.96
CA PRO A 179 -88.80 -26.71 -29.17
C PRO A 179 -89.77 -26.40 -28.02
N LEU A 180 -89.96 -25.13 -27.72
CA LEU A 180 -91.10 -24.68 -26.91
C LEU A 180 -91.73 -23.48 -27.59
N TRP A 181 -93.06 -23.55 -27.59
CA TRP A 181 -94.04 -22.71 -28.24
C TRP A 181 -94.11 -21.31 -27.62
#